data_AF-A0AAP2H9D8-F1
#
_entry.id   AF-A0AAP2H9D8-F1
#
_cell.length_a   1.000
_cell.length_b   1.000
_cell.length_c   1.000
_cell.angle_alpha   90.00
_cell.angle_beta   90.00
_cell.angle_gamma   90.00
#
_symmetry.space_group_name_H-M   'P 1'
#
loop_
_entity.id
_entity.type
_entity.pdbx_description
1 polymer ?
#
loop_
_entity_poly.entity_id
_entity_poly.type
_entity_poly.pdbx_seq_one_letter_code
_entity_poly.pdbx_strand_id
1 'polypeptide(L)'
;MNQQFRAPTQASLAMALVAALFAPTAWAAFDSGSTGADGVLNPTASTEIQLPPSGILNYTTINIPVGVSVKFKRNAANTPVYILASGDVTIAGTIDVRGEDGKPTGTYGNGAQADDALPGEGGPGGFRGGRGGGGDAQQRVEIIRGGAGLGPGGGPGGIEGGDGCTPAGGYYKYVGTGGGYANNAYKYYTTHQCAANYGPAGLSYGSTLLQPLVGGSGGGGGRGGTNYPGSGGGGGGGAILIASSGTLRITGSVDATGGDGAGHGGTGAGGQGAGGSGGAIRLVATTVAGNGTVYASGGCINYNGNRRQYCGYDGRSVYGGSEGRIRIEGESVTYNGTSQPTYVRGDIGPVFIANAPALRISSVAGQAVAAVPTGTNDVNLPDTTTGPVVVGFETTNVPVGNTVQLRIVPASGTPSEAISPAITGTTAAGTAQVSVTLPRGSSTLQATTTYTVVIAALEDEALREKLSRLAQNERVEKVEVTVALHGGARARLITDSGKSFDLPYEALSEIGFKG
;
A
#
# COMPACT_ATOMS: atom_id res chain seq x y z
N MET A 1 -13.56 81.76 8.57
CA MET A 1 -14.16 80.61 9.30
C MET A 1 -13.28 79.41 9.01
N ASN A 2 -12.17 79.27 9.74
CA ASN A 2 -11.10 78.30 9.44
C ASN A 2 -11.28 77.06 10.32
N GLN A 3 -11.71 75.94 9.74
CA GLN A 3 -11.65 74.63 10.40
C GLN A 3 -10.24 74.06 10.26
N GLN A 4 -9.52 73.96 11.39
CA GLN A 4 -8.24 73.30 11.48
C GLN A 4 -8.44 71.78 11.51
N PHE A 5 -7.86 71.09 10.52
CA PHE A 5 -7.62 69.64 10.58
C PHE A 5 -6.69 69.34 11.76
N ARG A 6 -7.21 68.67 12.81
CA ARG A 6 -6.38 68.12 13.88
C ARG A 6 -5.69 66.87 13.37
N ALA A 7 -4.36 66.92 13.29
CA ALA A 7 -3.53 65.74 13.07
C ALA A 7 -3.71 64.76 14.25
N PRO A 8 -3.79 63.44 13.99
CA PRO A 8 -3.90 62.45 15.05
C PRO A 8 -2.64 62.48 15.93
N THR A 9 -2.85 62.49 17.25
CA THR A 9 -1.78 62.49 18.26
C THR A 9 -0.90 61.24 18.15
N GLN A 10 0.39 61.34 18.47
CA GLN A 10 1.35 60.21 18.41
C GLN A 10 0.91 58.99 19.25
N ALA A 11 0.08 59.19 20.28
CA ALA A 11 -0.50 58.10 21.07
C ALA A 11 -1.48 57.21 20.29
N SER A 12 -2.19 57.76 19.30
CA SER A 12 -3.15 57.03 18.45
C SER A 12 -2.46 56.18 17.37
N LEU A 13 -1.25 56.56 16.93
CA LEU A 13 -0.46 55.75 15.99
C LEU A 13 0.23 54.58 16.69
N ALA A 14 0.70 54.76 17.93
CA ALA A 14 1.33 53.69 18.71
C ALA A 14 0.34 52.58 19.10
N MET A 15 -0.92 52.92 19.38
CA MET A 15 -1.94 51.93 19.75
C MET A 15 -2.45 51.12 18.53
N ALA A 16 -2.44 51.70 17.32
CA ALA A 16 -2.72 50.98 16.08
C ALA A 16 -1.56 50.06 15.65
N LEU A 17 -0.31 50.44 15.93
CA LEU A 17 0.87 49.62 15.62
C LEU A 17 1.01 48.43 16.59
N VAL A 18 0.62 48.58 17.86
CA VAL A 18 0.62 47.48 18.85
C VAL A 18 -0.55 46.52 18.62
N ALA A 19 -1.71 46.99 18.14
CA ALA A 19 -2.82 46.10 17.74
C ALA A 19 -2.49 45.26 16.49
N ALA A 20 -1.61 45.73 15.61
CA ALA A 20 -1.13 44.98 14.45
C ALA A 20 -0.07 43.92 14.81
N LEU A 21 0.57 44.01 15.99
CA LEU A 21 1.54 43.03 16.51
C LEU A 21 0.89 41.89 17.31
N PHE A 22 -0.42 41.97 17.57
CA PHE A 22 -1.22 40.93 18.24
C PHE A 22 -2.42 40.47 17.40
N ALA A 23 -2.39 40.64 16.08
CA ALA A 23 -3.24 39.80 15.24
C ALA A 23 -2.72 38.37 15.43
N PRO A 24 -3.51 37.42 16.00
CA PRO A 24 -3.15 36.02 15.86
C PRO A 24 -3.01 35.82 14.36
N THR A 25 -1.84 35.39 13.90
CA THR A 25 -1.75 34.75 12.61
C THR A 25 -2.70 33.56 12.73
N ALA A 26 -3.92 33.71 12.24
CA ALA A 26 -4.81 32.59 12.05
C ALA A 26 -4.05 31.70 11.07
N TRP A 27 -3.35 30.70 11.60
CA TRP A 27 -2.94 29.56 10.80
C TRP A 27 -4.24 29.10 10.16
N ALA A 28 -4.34 29.22 8.85
CA ALA A 28 -5.51 28.76 8.14
C ALA A 28 -5.67 27.28 8.52
N ALA A 29 -6.78 26.96 9.18
CA ALA A 29 -7.08 25.59 9.57
C ALA A 29 -6.92 24.70 8.34
N PHE A 30 -6.34 23.52 8.54
CA PHE A 30 -6.16 22.54 7.48
C PHE A 30 -7.40 22.41 6.60
N ASP A 31 -7.19 22.44 5.28
CA ASP A 31 -8.22 22.17 4.29
C ASP A 31 -8.05 20.76 3.71
N SER A 32 -9.06 19.92 3.89
CA SER A 32 -9.15 18.59 3.29
C SER A 32 -9.23 18.60 1.77
N GLY A 33 -9.64 19.73 1.16
CA GLY A 33 -9.92 19.83 -0.27
C GLY A 33 -11.24 19.17 -0.68
N SER A 34 -12.12 18.83 0.27
CA SER A 34 -13.44 18.27 -0.05
C SER A 34 -14.31 19.27 -0.80
N THR A 35 -14.91 18.83 -1.90
CA THR A 35 -15.91 19.62 -2.65
C THR A 35 -17.31 19.56 -2.04
N GLY A 36 -17.56 18.64 -1.10
CA GLY A 36 -18.89 18.40 -0.51
C GLY A 36 -19.93 17.80 -1.46
N ALA A 37 -19.53 17.34 -2.66
CA ALA A 37 -20.43 16.85 -3.70
C ALA A 37 -21.28 15.63 -3.28
N ASP A 38 -20.79 14.81 -2.36
CA ASP A 38 -21.50 13.63 -1.83
C ASP A 38 -22.37 13.95 -0.60
N GLY A 39 -22.42 15.22 -0.16
CA GLY A 39 -23.26 15.68 0.93
C GLY A 39 -22.88 15.10 2.30
N VAL A 40 -23.86 14.76 3.13
CA VAL A 40 -23.65 14.23 4.48
C VAL A 40 -23.68 12.70 4.47
N LEU A 41 -22.66 12.06 5.04
CA LEU A 41 -22.68 10.62 5.31
C LEU A 41 -23.13 10.34 6.74
N ASN A 42 -24.37 9.85 6.90
CA ASN A 42 -24.92 9.48 8.21
C ASN A 42 -25.76 8.18 8.13
N PRO A 43 -25.12 7.01 7.90
CA PRO A 43 -25.82 5.74 7.73
C PRO A 43 -26.52 5.28 9.01
N THR A 44 -27.76 4.81 8.89
CA THR A 44 -28.57 4.25 10.00
C THR A 44 -28.45 2.73 10.12
N ALA A 45 -27.85 2.07 9.13
CA ALA A 45 -27.56 0.64 9.09
C ALA A 45 -26.23 0.42 8.37
N SER A 46 -25.60 -0.74 8.64
CA SER A 46 -24.36 -1.12 7.94
C SER A 46 -24.56 -1.10 6.44
N THR A 47 -23.61 -0.48 5.73
CA THR A 47 -23.72 -0.19 4.31
C THR A 47 -22.42 -0.46 3.58
N GLU A 48 -22.53 -0.78 2.29
CA GLU A 48 -21.40 -0.91 1.38
C GLU A 48 -21.51 0.20 0.33
N ILE A 49 -20.55 1.12 0.34
CA ILE A 49 -20.48 2.26 -0.56
C ILE A 49 -19.77 1.84 -1.85
N GLN A 50 -20.37 2.15 -3.00
CA GLN A 50 -19.70 1.95 -4.29
C GLN A 50 -18.58 2.99 -4.44
N LEU A 51 -17.33 2.54 -4.59
CA LEU A 51 -16.23 3.47 -4.86
C LEU A 51 -16.36 4.05 -6.26
N PRO A 52 -16.19 5.37 -6.42
CA PRO A 52 -16.04 5.99 -7.73
C PRO A 52 -14.73 5.53 -8.38
N PRO A 53 -14.57 5.64 -9.70
CA PRO A 53 -13.32 5.26 -10.38
C PRO A 53 -12.06 5.95 -9.85
N SER A 54 -12.19 7.16 -9.27
CA SER A 54 -11.10 7.89 -8.63
C SER A 54 -10.74 7.37 -7.24
N GLY A 55 -11.65 6.66 -6.57
CA GLY A 55 -11.55 6.33 -5.15
C GLY A 55 -11.82 7.50 -4.20
N ILE A 56 -12.13 8.70 -4.71
CA ILE A 56 -12.30 9.93 -3.92
C ILE A 56 -13.78 10.20 -3.65
N LEU A 57 -14.13 10.27 -2.37
CA LEU A 57 -15.44 10.64 -1.83
C LEU A 57 -15.35 12.01 -1.15
N ASN A 58 -16.27 12.92 -1.47
CA ASN A 58 -16.30 14.32 -1.07
C ASN A 58 -17.52 14.64 -0.21
N TYR A 59 -17.41 14.49 1.09
CA TYR A 59 -18.52 14.78 2.02
C TYR A 59 -18.41 16.19 2.61
N THR A 60 -19.53 16.70 3.11
CA THR A 60 -19.54 17.87 4.01
C THR A 60 -19.21 17.44 5.42
N THR A 61 -19.97 16.51 5.99
CA THR A 61 -19.74 15.93 7.33
C THR A 61 -20.01 14.45 7.32
N ILE A 62 -19.37 13.72 8.24
CA ILE A 62 -19.52 12.26 8.37
C ILE A 62 -19.85 11.91 9.82
N ASN A 63 -20.85 11.06 10.01
CA ASN A 63 -21.17 10.45 11.29
C ASN A 63 -21.49 8.97 11.08
N ILE A 64 -20.61 8.08 11.54
CA ILE A 64 -20.83 6.63 11.53
C ILE A 64 -21.21 6.20 12.95
N PRO A 65 -22.49 5.87 13.22
CA PRO A 65 -22.94 5.52 14.57
C PRO A 65 -22.39 4.20 15.09
N VAL A 66 -22.44 3.99 16.42
CA VAL A 66 -22.10 2.71 17.05
C VAL A 66 -22.96 1.57 16.45
N GLY A 67 -22.35 0.42 16.19
CA GLY A 67 -23.03 -0.74 15.61
C GLY A 67 -23.23 -0.68 14.10
N VAL A 68 -22.87 0.44 13.44
CA VAL A 68 -22.91 0.59 11.99
C VAL A 68 -21.52 0.36 11.40
N SER A 69 -21.45 -0.49 10.36
CA SER A 69 -20.23 -0.72 9.58
C SER A 69 -20.35 -0.13 8.18
N VAL A 70 -19.34 0.62 7.76
CA VAL A 70 -19.18 1.11 6.38
C VAL A 70 -18.09 0.29 5.70
N LYS A 71 -18.47 -0.35 4.59
CA LYS A 71 -17.57 -1.04 3.66
C LYS A 71 -17.53 -0.33 2.34
N PHE A 72 -16.59 -0.70 1.49
CA PHE A 72 -16.45 -0.15 0.16
C PHE A 72 -16.35 -1.26 -0.89
N LYS A 73 -17.24 -1.21 -1.88
CA LYS A 73 -17.16 -2.10 -3.03
C LYS A 73 -16.04 -1.65 -3.95
N ARG A 74 -15.13 -2.57 -4.28
CA ARG A 74 -14.00 -2.32 -5.19
C ARG A 74 -14.50 -1.77 -6.53
N ASN A 75 -13.83 -0.75 -7.04
CA ASN A 75 -13.99 -0.31 -8.43
C ASN A 75 -13.10 -1.16 -9.35
N ALA A 76 -13.20 -0.94 -10.67
CA ALA A 76 -12.45 -1.72 -11.65
C ALA A 76 -10.93 -1.69 -11.45
N ALA A 77 -10.37 -0.56 -11.02
CA ALA A 77 -8.93 -0.41 -10.77
C ALA A 77 -8.49 -0.88 -9.36
N ASN A 78 -9.46 -1.27 -8.52
CA ASN A 78 -9.30 -1.44 -7.08
C ASN A 78 -8.50 -0.31 -6.41
N THR A 79 -8.90 0.96 -6.62
CA THR A 79 -8.21 2.11 -6.02
C THR A 79 -8.26 2.10 -4.48
N PRO A 80 -7.32 2.79 -3.81
CA PRO A 80 -7.49 3.19 -2.41
C PRO A 80 -8.76 4.02 -2.19
N VAL A 81 -9.18 4.11 -0.93
CA VAL A 81 -10.30 4.95 -0.48
C VAL A 81 -9.75 6.30 -0.01
N TYR A 82 -10.23 7.38 -0.60
CA TYR A 82 -9.96 8.74 -0.12
C TYR A 82 -11.28 9.36 0.34
N ILE A 83 -11.39 9.66 1.63
CA ILE A 83 -12.53 10.34 2.22
C ILE A 83 -12.09 11.77 2.53
N LEU A 84 -12.71 12.74 1.88
CA LEU A 84 -12.49 14.17 2.14
C LEU A 84 -13.76 14.75 2.76
N ALA A 85 -13.63 15.48 3.87
CA ALA A 85 -14.74 16.13 4.56
C ALA A 85 -14.45 17.61 4.84
N SER A 86 -15.31 18.52 4.37
CA SER A 86 -15.13 19.96 4.61
C SER A 86 -15.48 20.39 6.05
N GLY A 87 -16.11 19.51 6.82
CA GLY A 87 -16.37 19.67 8.25
C GLY A 87 -16.00 18.42 9.04
N ASP A 88 -16.66 18.23 10.18
CA ASP A 88 -16.30 17.19 11.14
C ASP A 88 -16.59 15.76 10.65
N VAL A 89 -15.76 14.83 11.12
CA VAL A 89 -15.89 13.39 10.91
C VAL A 89 -15.94 12.68 12.25
N THR A 90 -17.05 12.00 12.56
CA THR A 90 -17.20 11.13 13.72
C THR A 90 -17.33 9.67 13.29
N ILE A 91 -16.44 8.81 13.80
CA ILE A 91 -16.44 7.37 13.57
C ILE A 91 -16.63 6.68 14.92
N ALA A 92 -17.89 6.39 15.27
CA ALA A 92 -18.25 5.63 16.47
C ALA A 92 -18.54 4.14 16.15
N GLY A 93 -18.90 3.83 14.90
CA GLY A 93 -18.98 2.49 14.36
C GLY A 93 -17.67 2.03 13.72
N THR A 94 -17.77 1.29 12.62
CA THR A 94 -16.62 0.69 11.95
C THR A 94 -16.49 1.18 10.51
N ILE A 95 -15.28 1.54 10.10
CA ILE A 95 -14.87 1.56 8.70
C ILE A 95 -14.01 0.32 8.44
N ASP A 96 -14.44 -0.51 7.48
CA ASP A 96 -13.80 -1.80 7.16
C ASP A 96 -13.30 -1.79 5.71
N VAL A 97 -11.98 -1.77 5.55
CA VAL A 97 -11.25 -1.92 4.29
C VAL A 97 -10.34 -3.16 4.32
N ARG A 98 -10.67 -4.18 5.11
CA ARG A 98 -9.83 -5.38 5.25
C ARG A 98 -9.68 -6.18 3.96
N GLY A 99 -8.60 -6.94 3.89
CA GLY A 99 -8.45 -8.04 2.92
C GLY A 99 -9.33 -9.23 3.29
N GLU A 100 -9.69 -10.02 2.29
CA GLU A 100 -10.46 -11.25 2.48
C GLU A 100 -9.53 -12.45 2.68
N ASP A 101 -10.02 -13.46 3.40
CA ASP A 101 -9.28 -14.70 3.61
C ASP A 101 -9.19 -15.54 2.32
N GLY A 102 -8.12 -16.33 2.22
CA GLY A 102 -8.05 -17.40 1.24
C GLY A 102 -9.12 -18.47 1.47
N LYS A 103 -9.38 -19.28 0.44
CA LYS A 103 -10.29 -20.42 0.55
C LYS A 103 -9.56 -21.70 0.99
N PRO A 104 -10.16 -22.46 1.94
CA PRO A 104 -9.60 -23.72 2.43
C PRO A 104 -9.54 -24.78 1.34
N THR A 105 -8.93 -25.92 1.66
CA THR A 105 -8.85 -27.07 0.74
C THR A 105 -9.13 -28.38 1.47
N GLY A 106 -9.65 -29.36 0.73
CA GLY A 106 -9.90 -30.71 1.23
C GLY A 106 -10.96 -30.72 2.34
N THR A 107 -10.78 -31.55 3.36
CA THR A 107 -11.80 -31.75 4.42
C THR A 107 -11.86 -30.60 5.44
N TYR A 108 -11.05 -29.55 5.28
CA TYR A 108 -11.08 -28.36 6.12
C TYR A 108 -12.18 -27.36 5.70
N GLY A 109 -12.57 -27.39 4.43
CA GLY A 109 -13.56 -26.47 3.88
C GLY A 109 -15.01 -26.81 4.21
N ASN A 110 -15.93 -26.05 3.62
CA ASN A 110 -17.38 -26.26 3.68
C ASN A 110 -17.86 -27.44 2.81
N GLY A 111 -16.94 -28.22 2.24
CA GLY A 111 -17.23 -29.30 1.29
C GLY A 111 -17.43 -28.85 -0.16
N ALA A 112 -17.35 -27.55 -0.47
CA ALA A 112 -17.54 -27.02 -1.81
C ALA A 112 -16.23 -26.97 -2.62
N GLN A 113 -15.78 -28.11 -3.13
CA GLN A 113 -14.48 -28.26 -3.82
C GLN A 113 -14.22 -27.29 -5.00
N ALA A 114 -15.24 -26.64 -5.54
CA ALA A 114 -15.08 -25.67 -6.62
C ALA A 114 -14.43 -24.34 -6.18
N ASP A 115 -14.51 -24.00 -4.89
CA ASP A 115 -13.86 -22.81 -4.33
C ASP A 115 -12.49 -23.10 -3.69
N ASP A 116 -12.10 -24.37 -3.60
CA ASP A 116 -10.81 -24.80 -3.08
C ASP A 116 -9.67 -24.08 -3.82
N ALA A 117 -8.63 -23.73 -3.05
CA ALA A 117 -7.43 -23.04 -3.51
C ALA A 117 -7.61 -21.59 -3.99
N LEU A 118 -8.83 -21.05 -4.01
CA LEU A 118 -9.05 -19.66 -4.42
C LEU A 118 -8.35 -18.69 -3.44
N PRO A 119 -7.66 -17.67 -3.96
CA PRO A 119 -7.02 -16.67 -3.13
C PRO A 119 -8.04 -15.73 -2.48
N GLY A 120 -7.64 -15.13 -1.36
CA GLY A 120 -8.36 -14.03 -0.74
C GLY A 120 -8.22 -12.76 -1.57
N GLU A 121 -9.32 -12.03 -1.74
CA GLU A 121 -9.30 -10.74 -2.42
C GLU A 121 -8.65 -9.66 -1.57
N GLY A 122 -7.97 -8.72 -2.22
CA GLY A 122 -7.48 -7.53 -1.51
C GLY A 122 -8.64 -6.64 -1.05
N GLY A 123 -8.43 -5.91 0.04
CA GLY A 123 -9.29 -4.79 0.38
C GLY A 123 -9.23 -3.69 -0.70
N PRO A 124 -10.06 -2.65 -0.61
CA PRO A 124 -9.94 -1.47 -1.47
C PRO A 124 -8.51 -0.91 -1.49
N GLY A 125 -7.83 -0.89 -2.64
CA GLY A 125 -6.43 -0.46 -2.75
C GLY A 125 -5.38 -1.51 -2.34
N GLY A 126 -5.80 -2.67 -1.82
CA GLY A 126 -4.94 -3.82 -1.50
C GLY A 126 -4.86 -4.85 -2.63
N PHE A 127 -3.93 -5.80 -2.51
CA PHE A 127 -3.71 -6.82 -3.55
C PHE A 127 -4.20 -8.20 -3.14
N ARG A 128 -4.62 -9.01 -4.12
CA ARG A 128 -5.11 -10.37 -3.94
C ARG A 128 -4.01 -11.34 -3.47
N GLY A 129 -4.37 -12.35 -2.70
CA GLY A 129 -3.53 -13.49 -2.34
C GLY A 129 -3.15 -14.38 -3.54
N GLY A 130 -2.29 -15.36 -3.28
CA GLY A 130 -1.87 -16.37 -4.24
C GLY A 130 -2.81 -17.58 -4.24
N ARG A 131 -3.07 -18.13 -5.43
CA ARG A 131 -3.87 -19.35 -5.58
C ARG A 131 -3.10 -20.54 -5.04
N GLY A 132 -3.77 -21.48 -4.37
CA GLY A 132 -3.15 -22.75 -4.02
C GLY A 132 -2.80 -23.57 -5.27
N GLY A 133 -1.69 -24.31 -5.21
CA GLY A 133 -1.27 -25.18 -6.32
C GLY A 133 -2.26 -26.31 -6.55
N GLY A 134 -2.43 -26.75 -7.78
CA GLY A 134 -3.38 -27.80 -8.15
C GLY A 134 -3.07 -29.15 -7.49
N GLY A 135 -4.10 -29.93 -7.17
CA GLY A 135 -3.90 -31.32 -6.74
C GLY A 135 -3.44 -32.18 -7.92
N ASP A 136 -2.40 -32.98 -7.74
CA ASP A 136 -1.88 -33.86 -8.79
C ASP A 136 -1.28 -35.13 -8.21
N ALA A 137 -1.87 -36.28 -8.51
CA ALA A 137 -1.38 -37.58 -8.03
C ALA A 137 0.06 -37.87 -8.49
N GLN A 138 0.46 -37.33 -9.64
CA GLN A 138 1.81 -37.49 -10.21
C GLN A 138 2.81 -36.46 -9.68
N GLN A 139 2.38 -35.48 -8.88
CA GLN A 139 3.21 -34.44 -8.29
C GLN A 139 4.08 -33.68 -9.31
N ARG A 140 3.49 -33.33 -10.47
CA ARG A 140 4.13 -32.50 -11.49
C ARG A 140 4.28 -31.05 -11.01
N VAL A 141 5.49 -30.52 -11.12
CA VAL A 141 5.87 -29.24 -10.48
C VAL A 141 5.13 -28.03 -11.05
N GLU A 142 4.77 -28.07 -12.33
CA GLU A 142 4.01 -27.01 -13.01
C GLU A 142 2.55 -26.90 -12.56
N ILE A 143 2.01 -27.97 -11.94
CA ILE A 143 0.64 -28.02 -11.44
C ILE A 143 0.61 -27.69 -9.95
N ILE A 144 1.47 -28.35 -9.16
CA ILE A 144 1.36 -28.34 -7.70
C ILE A 144 1.98 -27.10 -7.04
N ARG A 145 2.79 -26.29 -7.73
CA ARG A 145 3.36 -25.09 -7.09
C ARG A 145 2.27 -24.06 -6.84
N GLY A 146 2.21 -23.55 -5.61
CA GLY A 146 1.32 -22.45 -5.24
C GLY A 146 1.67 -21.18 -6.00
N GLY A 147 0.66 -20.39 -6.34
CA GLY A 147 0.83 -19.06 -6.88
C GLY A 147 1.34 -18.09 -5.81
N ALA A 148 2.16 -17.13 -6.22
CA ALA A 148 2.55 -16.03 -5.35
C ALA A 148 1.39 -15.05 -5.14
N GLY A 149 1.37 -14.37 -3.99
CA GLY A 149 0.51 -13.23 -3.77
C GLY A 149 0.81 -12.09 -4.76
N LEU A 150 -0.22 -11.31 -5.05
CA LEU A 150 -0.09 -10.11 -5.86
C LEU A 150 0.37 -8.93 -5.00
N GLY A 151 0.98 -7.96 -5.67
CA GLY A 151 1.43 -6.69 -5.08
C GLY A 151 2.95 -6.62 -4.97
N PRO A 152 3.53 -5.42 -4.72
CA PRO A 152 4.98 -5.26 -4.67
C PRO A 152 5.66 -6.10 -3.58
N GLY A 153 4.93 -6.44 -2.52
CA GLY A 153 5.37 -7.33 -1.44
C GLY A 153 4.74 -8.72 -1.50
N GLY A 154 4.18 -9.13 -2.64
CA GLY A 154 3.41 -10.37 -2.76
C GLY A 154 4.19 -11.61 -2.32
N GLY A 155 3.65 -12.34 -1.34
CA GLY A 155 4.31 -13.47 -0.72
C GLY A 155 4.50 -14.65 -1.69
N PRO A 156 5.70 -15.27 -1.77
CA PRO A 156 5.95 -16.44 -2.60
C PRO A 156 5.02 -17.63 -2.28
N GLY A 157 4.61 -18.37 -3.31
CA GLY A 157 3.80 -19.58 -3.15
C GLY A 157 4.60 -20.79 -2.66
N GLY A 158 3.90 -21.81 -2.16
CA GLY A 158 4.50 -23.06 -1.72
C GLY A 158 5.07 -23.90 -2.87
N ILE A 159 6.21 -24.56 -2.64
CA ILE A 159 6.94 -25.38 -3.60
C ILE A 159 7.28 -26.78 -3.05
N GLU A 160 7.73 -27.68 -3.91
CA GLU A 160 7.94 -29.12 -3.62
C GLU A 160 9.22 -29.52 -2.87
N GLY A 161 9.16 -30.70 -2.21
CA GLY A 161 10.24 -31.52 -1.61
C GLY A 161 10.30 -31.53 -0.06
N GLY A 162 11.38 -32.01 0.56
CA GLY A 162 11.48 -32.09 2.04
C GLY A 162 11.75 -30.77 2.80
N ASP A 163 11.44 -30.76 4.11
CA ASP A 163 11.81 -29.67 5.02
C ASP A 163 13.34 -29.53 5.14
N GLY A 164 13.83 -28.30 5.06
CA GLY A 164 15.26 -27.99 5.12
C GLY A 164 15.59 -26.66 4.47
N CYS A 165 16.84 -26.23 4.62
CA CYS A 165 17.33 -24.99 4.02
C CYS A 165 17.87 -25.28 2.62
N THR A 166 17.27 -24.67 1.59
CA THR A 166 17.75 -24.77 0.21
C THR A 166 17.85 -23.37 -0.43
N PRO A 167 18.75 -23.16 -1.41
CA PRO A 167 18.82 -21.88 -2.13
C PRO A 167 17.51 -21.49 -2.84
N ALA A 168 16.68 -22.48 -3.21
CA ALA A 168 15.41 -22.27 -3.89
C ALA A 168 14.23 -22.03 -2.93
N GLY A 169 14.42 -22.23 -1.62
CA GLY A 169 13.37 -22.13 -0.61
C GLY A 169 13.82 -22.60 0.77
N GLY A 170 13.36 -21.93 1.82
CA GLY A 170 13.70 -22.27 3.21
C GLY A 170 12.75 -23.31 3.84
N TYR A 171 12.94 -23.53 5.15
CA TYR A 171 12.14 -24.43 5.99
C TYR A 171 10.62 -24.23 5.85
N TYR A 172 9.86 -25.33 5.77
CA TYR A 172 8.43 -25.42 5.39
C TYR A 172 8.07 -24.86 4.03
N LYS A 173 8.67 -25.41 2.99
CA LYS A 173 8.45 -24.94 1.61
C LYS A 173 7.07 -25.22 1.03
N TYR A 174 6.30 -26.15 1.59
CA TYR A 174 4.93 -26.42 1.15
C TYR A 174 3.94 -25.32 1.52
N VAL A 175 4.26 -24.51 2.53
CA VAL A 175 3.45 -23.38 2.98
C VAL A 175 3.78 -22.15 2.13
N GLY A 176 2.82 -21.30 1.83
CA GLY A 176 3.08 -19.99 1.25
C GLY A 176 3.91 -19.11 2.18
N THR A 177 4.42 -17.99 1.69
CA THR A 177 5.01 -16.93 2.51
C THR A 177 4.02 -15.77 2.63
N GLY A 178 3.97 -15.09 3.78
CA GLY A 178 3.10 -13.94 3.98
C GLY A 178 3.42 -12.77 3.05
N GLY A 179 2.45 -11.89 2.85
CA GLY A 179 2.66 -10.63 2.13
C GLY A 179 3.52 -9.64 2.91
N GLY A 180 4.41 -8.93 2.22
CA GLY A 180 5.20 -7.79 2.73
C GLY A 180 4.43 -6.47 2.63
N TYR A 181 4.71 -5.51 3.51
CA TYR A 181 4.30 -4.10 3.40
C TYR A 181 5.23 -3.19 4.22
N ALA A 182 4.99 -3.04 5.53
CA ALA A 182 5.86 -2.23 6.37
C ALA A 182 7.20 -2.94 6.64
N ASN A 183 7.15 -4.27 6.77
CA ASN A 183 8.29 -5.13 6.98
C ASN A 183 8.34 -6.22 5.90
N ASN A 184 9.52 -6.81 5.73
CA ASN A 184 9.63 -8.04 4.95
C ASN A 184 8.90 -9.17 5.71
N ALA A 185 8.12 -9.96 4.99
CA ALA A 185 7.47 -11.15 5.52
C ALA A 185 8.28 -12.39 5.13
N TYR A 186 8.90 -13.02 6.13
CA TYR A 186 9.64 -14.27 5.99
C TYR A 186 8.92 -15.42 6.68
N LYS A 187 9.30 -16.65 6.34
CA LYS A 187 8.97 -17.82 7.14
C LYS A 187 9.89 -17.84 8.37
N TYR A 188 9.38 -17.55 9.56
CA TYR A 188 10.17 -17.35 10.80
C TYR A 188 11.31 -18.36 11.01
N TYR A 189 11.08 -19.66 10.85
CA TYR A 189 12.14 -20.66 11.04
C TYR A 189 13.30 -20.56 10.05
N THR A 190 13.11 -19.93 8.89
CA THR A 190 14.21 -19.71 7.94
C THR A 190 15.26 -18.76 8.52
N THR A 191 14.85 -17.74 9.29
CA THR A 191 15.80 -16.80 9.89
C THR A 191 16.59 -17.44 11.02
N HIS A 192 15.94 -18.29 11.83
CA HIS A 192 16.55 -18.94 12.99
C HIS A 192 17.36 -20.20 12.64
N GLN A 193 16.90 -21.00 11.66
CA GLN A 193 17.48 -22.32 11.36
C GLN A 193 18.31 -22.35 10.06
N CYS A 194 18.15 -21.37 9.16
CA CYS A 194 18.87 -21.33 7.88
C CYS A 194 20.00 -20.28 7.80
N ALA A 195 20.30 -19.58 8.90
CA ALA A 195 21.27 -18.47 8.93
C ALA A 195 20.97 -17.41 7.84
N ALA A 196 22.00 -16.76 7.27
CA ALA A 196 21.86 -15.69 6.26
C ALA A 196 21.20 -16.14 4.93
N ASN A 197 20.88 -17.43 4.75
CA ASN A 197 20.16 -17.93 3.60
C ASN A 197 18.66 -17.87 3.85
N TYR A 198 18.11 -16.66 3.80
CA TYR A 198 16.66 -16.48 3.85
C TYR A 198 16.04 -16.97 2.54
N GLY A 199 15.02 -17.81 2.65
CA GLY A 199 14.21 -18.19 1.48
C GLY A 199 13.45 -16.99 0.90
N PRO A 200 12.76 -17.16 -0.24
CA PRO A 200 11.93 -16.12 -0.84
C PRO A 200 10.98 -15.47 0.16
N ALA A 201 10.87 -14.13 0.11
CA ALA A 201 10.13 -13.31 1.07
C ALA A 201 9.15 -12.36 0.38
N GLY A 202 8.08 -11.99 1.07
CA GLY A 202 7.31 -10.79 0.71
C GLY A 202 8.10 -9.56 1.15
N LEU A 203 8.46 -8.66 0.23
CA LEU A 203 9.31 -7.51 0.55
C LEU A 203 8.49 -6.31 1.03
N SER A 204 9.10 -5.47 1.88
CA SER A 204 8.53 -4.18 2.24
C SER A 204 8.59 -3.21 1.06
N TYR A 205 7.62 -2.30 0.98
CA TYR A 205 7.51 -1.32 -0.10
C TYR A 205 6.74 -0.08 0.34
N GLY A 206 6.63 0.89 -0.58
CA GLY A 206 5.87 2.12 -0.41
C GLY A 206 6.54 3.09 0.57
N SER A 207 6.04 4.31 0.63
CA SER A 207 6.56 5.36 1.52
C SER A 207 6.00 5.26 2.94
N THR A 208 6.82 5.57 3.94
CA THR A 208 6.39 5.73 5.35
C THR A 208 5.45 6.93 5.54
N LEU A 209 5.42 7.85 4.56
CA LEU A 209 4.43 8.94 4.50
C LEU A 209 3.04 8.50 4.05
N LEU A 210 2.89 7.27 3.54
CA LEU A 210 1.66 6.80 2.89
C LEU A 210 1.25 7.67 1.70
N GLN A 211 2.25 8.10 0.93
CA GLN A 211 2.10 8.82 -0.33
C GLN A 211 3.05 8.25 -1.41
N PRO A 212 2.55 7.85 -2.59
CA PRO A 212 1.13 7.62 -2.86
C PRO A 212 0.57 6.56 -1.90
N LEU A 213 -0.74 6.62 -1.67
CA LEU A 213 -1.41 5.69 -0.80
C LEU A 213 -1.55 4.34 -1.53
N VAL A 214 -1.01 3.26 -0.96
CA VAL A 214 -1.04 1.92 -1.54
C VAL A 214 -1.35 0.91 -0.42
N GLY A 215 -2.26 -0.03 -0.66
CA GLY A 215 -2.63 -1.06 0.32
C GLY A 215 -1.62 -2.18 0.44
N GLY A 216 -1.95 -3.15 1.27
CA GLY A 216 -1.14 -4.33 1.56
C GLY A 216 -1.12 -5.33 0.40
N SER A 217 -0.09 -6.18 0.37
CA SER A 217 0.12 -7.25 -0.60
C SER A 217 -0.48 -8.58 -0.13
N GLY A 218 -0.86 -9.43 -1.08
CA GLY A 218 -1.37 -10.75 -0.78
C GLY A 218 -0.31 -11.74 -0.28
N GLY A 219 -0.73 -12.72 0.52
CA GLY A 219 0.08 -13.87 0.91
C GLY A 219 0.12 -14.95 -0.17
N GLY A 220 1.18 -15.76 -0.20
CA GLY A 220 1.31 -16.86 -1.16
C GLY A 220 0.36 -18.03 -0.90
N GLY A 221 -0.07 -18.71 -1.95
CA GLY A 221 -0.86 -19.93 -1.85
C GLY A 221 -0.02 -21.14 -1.44
N GLY A 222 -0.66 -22.13 -0.83
CA GLY A 222 -0.01 -23.39 -0.47
C GLY A 222 0.28 -24.26 -1.69
N ARG A 223 1.24 -25.17 -1.58
CA ARG A 223 1.51 -26.17 -2.63
C ARG A 223 0.36 -27.19 -2.73
N GLY A 224 0.04 -27.66 -3.92
CA GLY A 224 -0.81 -28.82 -4.17
C GLY A 224 -0.33 -30.12 -3.51
N GLY A 225 -1.29 -30.94 -3.11
CA GLY A 225 -1.10 -32.31 -2.63
C GLY A 225 -1.34 -33.34 -3.73
N THR A 226 -1.43 -34.61 -3.36
CA THR A 226 -1.73 -35.70 -4.30
C THR A 226 -3.21 -35.81 -4.63
N ASN A 227 -4.09 -35.43 -3.69
CA ASN A 227 -5.54 -35.58 -3.80
C ASN A 227 -6.28 -34.24 -3.82
N TYR A 228 -5.77 -33.24 -3.09
CA TYR A 228 -6.37 -31.91 -3.03
C TYR A 228 -5.36 -30.83 -3.38
N PRO A 229 -5.80 -29.69 -3.91
CA PRO A 229 -4.91 -28.56 -4.12
C PRO A 229 -4.41 -27.99 -2.79
N GLY A 230 -3.45 -27.07 -2.83
CA GLY A 230 -3.07 -26.25 -1.68
C GLY A 230 -4.18 -25.24 -1.37
N SER A 231 -4.18 -24.70 -0.16
CA SER A 231 -5.15 -23.64 0.18
C SER A 231 -4.71 -22.27 -0.34
N GLY A 232 -5.67 -21.36 -0.49
CA GLY A 232 -5.42 -19.99 -0.95
C GLY A 232 -4.69 -19.13 0.09
N GLY A 233 -3.85 -18.21 -0.38
CA GLY A 233 -3.28 -17.14 0.43
C GLY A 233 -4.28 -16.02 0.68
N GLY A 234 -4.15 -15.30 1.79
CA GLY A 234 -5.02 -14.19 2.17
C GLY A 234 -4.72 -12.92 1.36
N GLY A 235 -5.74 -12.09 1.15
CA GLY A 235 -5.61 -10.80 0.49
C GLY A 235 -4.98 -9.74 1.38
N GLY A 236 -4.26 -8.80 0.78
CA GLY A 236 -3.69 -7.66 1.49
C GLY A 236 -4.78 -6.69 1.96
N GLY A 237 -4.54 -6.07 3.11
CA GLY A 237 -5.40 -5.04 3.67
C GLY A 237 -5.53 -3.83 2.75
N GLY A 238 -6.68 -3.16 2.79
CA GLY A 238 -6.93 -2.00 1.96
C GLY A 238 -6.14 -0.76 2.36
N ALA A 239 -6.33 0.31 1.60
CA ALA A 239 -5.69 1.59 1.82
C ALA A 239 -6.76 2.67 1.96
N ILE A 240 -6.69 3.45 3.03
CA ILE A 240 -7.63 4.53 3.30
C ILE A 240 -6.94 5.80 3.78
N LEU A 241 -7.35 6.92 3.19
CA LEU A 241 -7.11 8.27 3.70
C LEU A 241 -8.43 8.87 4.18
N ILE A 242 -8.42 9.47 5.37
CA ILE A 242 -9.53 10.28 5.88
C ILE A 242 -8.99 11.67 6.20
N ALA A 243 -9.42 12.66 5.41
CA ALA A 243 -9.08 14.06 5.59
C ALA A 243 -10.32 14.86 6.03
N SER A 244 -10.20 15.65 7.11
CA SER A 244 -11.25 16.53 7.60
C SER A 244 -10.73 17.94 7.83
N SER A 245 -11.40 18.97 7.30
CA SER A 245 -11.07 20.37 7.60
C SER A 245 -11.47 20.82 9.01
N GLY A 246 -11.99 19.89 9.83
CA GLY A 246 -12.41 20.14 11.21
C GLY A 246 -11.85 19.08 12.16
N THR A 247 -12.72 18.49 12.97
CA THR A 247 -12.35 17.43 13.90
C THR A 247 -12.64 16.05 13.30
N LEU A 248 -11.61 15.21 13.23
CA LEU A 248 -11.72 13.77 13.02
C LEU A 248 -11.71 13.07 14.38
N ARG A 249 -12.87 12.56 14.82
CA ARG A 249 -13.04 11.85 16.09
C ARG A 249 -13.30 10.37 15.88
N ILE A 250 -12.41 9.52 16.41
CA ILE A 250 -12.50 8.06 16.29
C ILE A 250 -12.75 7.45 17.67
N THR A 251 -13.95 6.95 17.90
CA THR A 251 -14.31 6.18 19.11
C THR A 251 -14.69 4.74 18.80
N GLY A 252 -14.97 4.42 17.54
CA GLY A 252 -15.15 3.07 17.03
C GLY A 252 -13.86 2.54 16.39
N SER A 253 -13.95 1.98 15.18
CA SER A 253 -12.80 1.35 14.52
C SER A 253 -12.57 1.77 13.07
N VAL A 254 -11.30 1.85 12.66
CA VAL A 254 -10.88 1.85 11.25
C VAL A 254 -9.96 0.66 11.04
N ASP A 255 -10.33 -0.26 10.15
CA ASP A 255 -9.66 -1.56 10.02
C ASP A 255 -9.24 -1.84 8.56
N ALA A 256 -7.93 -1.97 8.37
CA ALA A 256 -7.23 -2.31 7.15
C ALA A 256 -6.37 -3.57 7.34
N THR A 257 -6.79 -4.49 8.20
CA THR A 257 -6.11 -5.77 8.43
C THR A 257 -6.10 -6.64 7.17
N GLY A 258 -4.98 -7.33 6.94
CA GLY A 258 -4.87 -8.34 5.88
C GLY A 258 -5.70 -9.58 6.16
N GLY A 259 -6.18 -10.24 5.10
CA GLY A 259 -6.90 -11.50 5.18
C GLY A 259 -6.01 -12.67 5.56
N ASP A 260 -6.59 -13.67 6.20
CA ASP A 260 -5.86 -14.86 6.65
C ASP A 260 -5.60 -15.84 5.50
N GLY A 261 -4.48 -16.55 5.54
CA GLY A 261 -4.21 -17.71 4.70
C GLY A 261 -5.08 -18.89 5.11
N ALA A 262 -5.62 -19.64 4.16
CA ALA A 262 -6.63 -20.66 4.45
C ALA A 262 -6.05 -21.97 4.99
N GLY A 263 -6.87 -22.74 5.71
CA GLY A 263 -6.50 -24.07 6.23
C GLY A 263 -6.58 -25.18 5.19
N HIS A 264 -6.06 -26.36 5.53
CA HIS A 264 -6.07 -27.57 4.72
C HIS A 264 -6.38 -28.79 5.59
N GLY A 265 -6.93 -29.85 5.00
CA GLY A 265 -7.26 -31.08 5.72
C GLY A 265 -7.55 -32.27 4.82
N GLY A 266 -7.38 -33.48 5.37
CA GLY A 266 -7.63 -34.74 4.67
C GLY A 266 -6.36 -35.39 4.10
N THR A 267 -6.46 -36.69 3.79
CA THR A 267 -5.34 -37.46 3.25
C THR A 267 -4.94 -36.97 1.87
N GLY A 268 -3.66 -36.63 1.68
CA GLY A 268 -3.14 -36.12 0.42
C GLY A 268 -3.49 -34.66 0.13
N ALA A 269 -3.86 -33.88 1.16
CA ALA A 269 -4.07 -32.45 1.04
C ALA A 269 -2.77 -31.70 0.73
N GLY A 270 -2.89 -30.58 0.02
CA GLY A 270 -1.79 -29.66 -0.19
C GLY A 270 -1.37 -28.90 1.07
N GLY A 271 -0.39 -28.02 0.93
CA GLY A 271 0.06 -27.12 1.97
C GLY A 271 -0.85 -25.92 2.18
N GLN A 272 -0.50 -25.14 3.20
CA GLN A 272 -1.22 -23.96 3.66
C GLN A 272 -0.87 -22.72 2.85
N GLY A 273 -1.86 -21.89 2.53
CA GLY A 273 -1.66 -20.51 2.14
C GLY A 273 -1.26 -19.63 3.34
N ALA A 274 -0.63 -18.51 3.04
CA ALA A 274 -0.15 -17.53 4.02
C ALA A 274 -1.03 -16.28 4.07
N GLY A 275 -0.94 -15.51 5.17
CA GLY A 275 -1.72 -14.27 5.34
C GLY A 275 -1.24 -13.12 4.44
N GLY A 276 -2.17 -12.25 4.03
CA GLY A 276 -1.85 -10.98 3.37
C GLY A 276 -1.31 -9.95 4.34
N SER A 277 -0.49 -8.98 3.90
CA SER A 277 -0.04 -7.90 4.79
C SER A 277 -1.18 -6.95 5.18
N GLY A 278 -0.97 -6.24 6.28
CA GLY A 278 -1.82 -5.13 6.65
C GLY A 278 -1.75 -3.98 5.64
N GLY A 279 -2.78 -3.15 5.66
CA GLY A 279 -2.98 -2.06 4.73
C GLY A 279 -2.37 -0.72 5.16
N ALA A 280 -2.91 0.35 4.59
CA ALA A 280 -2.47 1.72 4.89
C ALA A 280 -3.63 2.54 5.46
N ILE A 281 -3.40 3.20 6.59
CA ILE A 281 -4.37 4.13 7.17
C ILE A 281 -3.69 5.48 7.38
N ARG A 282 -4.13 6.51 6.67
CA ARG A 282 -3.66 7.88 6.83
C ARG A 282 -4.81 8.78 7.29
N LEU A 283 -4.69 9.35 8.48
CA LEU A 283 -5.69 10.21 9.09
C LEU A 283 -5.13 11.63 9.15
N VAL A 284 -5.85 12.59 8.57
CA VAL A 284 -5.40 13.99 8.48
C VAL A 284 -6.54 14.91 8.89
N ALA A 285 -6.35 15.78 9.87
CA ALA A 285 -7.38 16.77 10.20
C ALA A 285 -6.80 17.98 10.92
N THR A 286 -7.58 19.07 11.04
CA THR A 286 -7.23 20.16 11.95
C THR A 286 -7.07 19.61 13.38
N THR A 287 -8.04 18.81 13.84
CA THR A 287 -7.93 18.06 15.09
C THR A 287 -8.20 16.57 14.88
N VAL A 288 -7.28 15.70 15.31
CA VAL A 288 -7.53 14.26 15.40
C VAL A 288 -7.66 13.85 16.86
N ALA A 289 -8.80 13.25 17.22
CA ALA A 289 -9.16 12.93 18.60
C ALA A 289 -9.85 11.56 18.73
N GLY A 290 -10.03 11.12 19.97
CA GLY A 290 -10.81 9.92 20.31
C GLY A 290 -9.96 8.80 20.90
N ASN A 291 -10.61 7.69 21.21
CA ASN A 291 -10.08 6.57 21.97
C ASN A 291 -10.42 5.20 21.33
N GLY A 292 -10.82 5.21 20.05
CA GLY A 292 -11.17 4.02 19.28
C GLY A 292 -9.97 3.16 18.91
N THR A 293 -10.13 2.33 17.90
CA THR A 293 -9.09 1.40 17.42
C THR A 293 -8.75 1.64 15.96
N VAL A 294 -7.46 1.66 15.63
CA VAL A 294 -6.98 1.75 14.24
C VAL A 294 -6.10 0.54 13.95
N TYR A 295 -6.53 -0.33 13.04
CA TYR A 295 -5.89 -1.61 12.77
C TYR A 295 -5.38 -1.70 11.34
N ALA A 296 -4.12 -2.05 11.17
CA ALA A 296 -3.52 -2.42 9.90
C ALA A 296 -2.57 -3.60 10.13
N SER A 297 -3.02 -4.63 10.85
CA SER A 297 -2.23 -5.83 11.10
C SER A 297 -2.16 -6.73 9.86
N GLY A 298 -1.12 -7.56 9.78
CA GLY A 298 -1.10 -8.64 8.80
C GLY A 298 -2.12 -9.73 9.12
N GLY A 299 -2.55 -10.43 8.08
CA GLY A 299 -3.33 -11.66 8.20
C GLY A 299 -2.50 -12.80 8.76
N CYS A 300 -3.18 -13.80 9.29
CA CYS A 300 -2.58 -14.94 9.96
C CYS A 300 -2.63 -16.17 9.06
N ILE A 301 -2.20 -17.33 9.57
CA ILE A 301 -2.50 -18.62 8.93
C ILE A 301 -3.50 -19.43 9.77
N ASN A 302 -4.03 -20.50 9.20
CA ASN A 302 -4.85 -21.46 9.94
C ASN A 302 -4.03 -22.72 10.21
N TYR A 303 -4.01 -23.19 11.45
CA TYR A 303 -3.22 -24.35 11.85
C TYR A 303 -4.02 -25.26 12.81
N ASN A 304 -3.88 -26.57 12.65
CA ASN A 304 -4.59 -27.61 13.44
C ASN A 304 -6.08 -27.35 13.69
N GLY A 305 -6.85 -26.98 12.66
CA GLY A 305 -8.29 -26.74 12.81
C GLY A 305 -8.67 -25.37 13.39
N ASN A 306 -7.71 -24.56 13.84
CA ASN A 306 -7.96 -23.30 14.50
C ASN A 306 -7.68 -22.11 13.57
N ARG A 307 -8.56 -21.10 13.67
CA ARG A 307 -8.45 -19.87 12.88
C ARG A 307 -7.45 -18.89 13.49
N ARG A 308 -6.82 -18.08 12.63
CA ARG A 308 -5.91 -16.98 13.03
C ARG A 308 -4.77 -17.40 13.94
N GLN A 309 -4.15 -18.53 13.62
CA GLN A 309 -2.93 -18.95 14.30
C GLN A 309 -1.73 -18.27 13.62
N TYR A 310 -0.76 -17.85 14.43
CA TYR A 310 0.50 -17.29 13.92
C TYR A 310 0.32 -16.05 13.00
N CYS A 311 0.01 -14.91 13.63
CA CYS A 311 -0.25 -13.62 12.96
C CYS A 311 0.98 -12.71 12.94
N GLY A 312 1.23 -11.97 11.86
CA GLY A 312 2.24 -10.91 11.85
C GLY A 312 3.70 -11.40 11.79
N TYR A 313 4.63 -10.46 11.55
CA TYR A 313 6.09 -10.68 11.50
C TYR A 313 6.84 -10.00 12.66
N ASP A 314 6.18 -9.68 13.77
CA ASP A 314 6.81 -9.03 14.96
C ASP A 314 7.83 -9.91 15.72
N GLY A 315 8.32 -10.99 15.10
CA GLY A 315 9.37 -11.86 15.62
C GLY A 315 8.88 -13.03 16.47
N ARG A 316 7.56 -13.32 16.51
CA ARG A 316 7.02 -14.48 17.25
C ARG A 316 6.03 -15.36 16.49
N SER A 317 5.54 -14.92 15.33
CA SER A 317 4.52 -15.63 14.56
C SER A 317 4.99 -16.01 13.16
N VAL A 318 4.56 -17.20 12.78
CA VAL A 318 5.09 -18.02 11.70
C VAL A 318 4.13 -17.90 10.50
N TYR A 319 4.61 -17.45 9.34
CA TYR A 319 3.88 -17.44 8.04
C TYR A 319 2.73 -16.43 7.83
N GLY A 320 2.42 -15.59 8.83
CA GLY A 320 1.49 -14.47 8.66
C GLY A 320 2.02 -13.39 7.71
N GLY A 321 1.12 -12.53 7.22
CA GLY A 321 1.50 -11.31 6.53
C GLY A 321 2.17 -10.31 7.48
N SER A 322 3.02 -9.45 6.95
CA SER A 322 3.61 -8.35 7.72
C SER A 322 2.56 -7.28 8.06
N GLU A 323 2.89 -6.42 9.02
CA GLU A 323 2.05 -5.28 9.37
C GLU A 323 1.98 -4.23 8.25
N GLY A 324 0.88 -3.48 8.27
CA GLY A 324 0.59 -2.31 7.48
C GLY A 324 1.28 -1.05 8.02
N ARG A 325 0.82 0.13 7.63
CA ARG A 325 1.27 1.41 8.22
C ARG A 325 0.08 2.26 8.62
N ILE A 326 0.20 2.95 9.75
CA ILE A 326 -0.79 3.89 10.25
C ILE A 326 -0.09 5.23 10.47
N ARG A 327 -0.66 6.30 9.93
CA ARG A 327 -0.16 7.66 10.07
C ARG A 327 -1.27 8.60 10.51
N ILE A 328 -1.00 9.40 11.55
CA ILE A 328 -1.94 10.40 12.07
C ILE A 328 -1.29 11.78 12.00
N GLU A 329 -1.95 12.69 11.31
CA GLU A 329 -1.51 14.05 11.05
C GLU A 329 -2.58 15.04 11.53
N GLY A 330 -2.17 16.06 12.27
CA GLY A 330 -3.07 17.15 12.61
C GLY A 330 -2.40 18.29 13.35
N GLU A 331 -3.02 19.47 13.31
CA GLU A 331 -2.55 20.64 14.08
C GLU A 331 -2.63 20.35 15.58
N SER A 332 -3.72 19.68 15.98
CA SER A 332 -3.90 19.11 17.31
C SER A 332 -4.18 17.61 17.20
N VAL A 333 -3.33 16.78 17.81
CA VAL A 333 -3.55 15.32 17.89
C VAL A 333 -3.71 14.95 19.36
N THR A 334 -4.94 14.65 19.75
CA THR A 334 -5.34 14.21 21.11
C THR A 334 -5.86 12.78 21.12
N TYR A 335 -5.67 12.04 20.02
CA TYR A 335 -6.02 10.63 19.92
C TYR A 335 -5.26 9.80 20.97
N ASN A 336 -6.01 9.09 21.81
CA ASN A 336 -5.52 8.21 22.87
C ASN A 336 -6.16 6.82 22.78
N GLY A 337 -6.42 6.37 21.55
CA GLY A 337 -6.96 5.04 21.26
C GLY A 337 -5.87 4.00 21.05
N THR A 338 -6.28 2.79 20.68
CA THR A 338 -5.35 1.71 20.34
C THR A 338 -5.00 1.78 18.85
N SER A 339 -3.73 1.55 18.52
CA SER A 339 -3.29 1.35 17.14
C SER A 339 -2.43 0.11 17.04
N GLN A 340 -2.67 -0.73 16.03
CA GLN A 340 -1.78 -1.85 15.72
C GLN A 340 -1.58 -1.95 14.19
N PRO A 341 -0.36 -1.73 13.67
CA PRO A 341 0.86 -1.35 14.39
C PRO A 341 0.76 0.03 15.07
N THR A 342 1.77 0.38 15.86
CA THR A 342 1.88 1.75 16.42
C THR A 342 1.84 2.78 15.29
N TYR A 343 0.96 3.78 15.43
CA TYR A 343 0.88 4.84 14.42
C TYR A 343 2.10 5.76 14.48
N VAL A 344 2.48 6.32 13.34
CA VAL A 344 3.45 7.41 13.25
C VAL A 344 2.70 8.73 13.30
N ARG A 345 3.04 9.59 14.27
CA ARG A 345 2.55 10.97 14.31
C ARG A 345 3.35 11.80 13.30
N GLY A 346 2.64 12.54 12.45
CA GLY A 346 3.26 13.46 11.50
C GLY A 346 2.68 14.86 11.57
N ASP A 347 3.41 15.82 11.01
CA ASP A 347 2.83 17.10 10.64
C ASP A 347 1.86 16.91 9.46
N ILE A 348 0.93 17.84 9.32
CA ILE A 348 0.03 17.90 8.17
C ILE A 348 0.85 18.04 6.89
N GLY A 349 0.77 16.99 6.06
CA GLY A 349 1.27 16.96 4.70
C GLY A 349 0.14 17.15 3.68
N PRO A 350 0.46 17.29 2.38
CA PRO A 350 -0.55 17.41 1.34
C PRO A 350 -1.47 16.17 1.30
N VAL A 351 -2.74 16.34 0.94
CA VAL A 351 -3.65 15.20 0.77
C VAL A 351 -3.24 14.35 -0.43
N PHE A 352 -2.86 15.01 -1.54
CA PHE A 352 -2.42 14.39 -2.78
C PHE A 352 -1.06 14.91 -3.21
N ILE A 353 -0.25 14.05 -3.85
CA ILE A 353 0.98 14.48 -4.52
C ILE A 353 0.59 15.18 -5.83
N ALA A 354 0.96 16.45 -5.98
CA ALA A 354 0.80 17.16 -7.24
C ALA A 354 1.70 16.54 -8.32
N ASN A 355 1.19 16.37 -9.54
CA ASN A 355 1.92 15.74 -10.65
C ASN A 355 2.47 14.35 -10.32
N ALA A 356 1.73 13.55 -9.52
CA ALA A 356 2.12 12.20 -9.16
C ALA A 356 2.55 11.38 -10.41
N PRO A 357 3.70 10.70 -10.38
CA PRO A 357 4.13 9.85 -11.47
C PRO A 357 3.16 8.69 -11.69
N ALA A 358 2.88 8.38 -12.96
CA ALA A 358 2.03 7.27 -13.36
C ALA A 358 2.78 6.33 -14.31
N LEU A 359 2.48 5.05 -14.18
CA LEU A 359 2.98 3.97 -15.04
C LEU A 359 1.80 3.06 -15.37
N ARG A 360 1.66 2.70 -16.64
CA ARG A 360 0.71 1.67 -17.07
C ARG A 360 1.34 0.70 -18.06
N ILE A 361 0.84 -0.53 -18.05
CA ILE A 361 1.04 -1.47 -19.16
C ILE A 361 0.10 -1.01 -20.28
N SER A 362 0.65 -0.63 -21.42
CA SER A 362 -0.12 -0.10 -22.55
C SER A 362 -0.48 -1.16 -23.57
N SER A 363 0.34 -2.20 -23.71
CA SER A 363 0.08 -3.31 -24.62
C SER A 363 0.75 -4.61 -24.18
N VAL A 364 0.17 -5.74 -24.59
CA VAL A 364 0.74 -7.08 -24.43
C VAL A 364 0.58 -7.82 -25.77
N ALA A 365 1.69 -8.30 -26.34
CA ALA A 365 1.71 -8.96 -27.64
C ALA A 365 1.05 -8.13 -28.78
N GLY A 366 1.18 -6.80 -28.72
CA GLY A 366 0.57 -5.88 -29.69
C GLY A 366 -0.93 -5.63 -29.47
N GLN A 367 -1.60 -6.32 -28.53
CA GLN A 367 -2.95 -5.98 -28.11
C GLN A 367 -2.92 -4.84 -27.09
N ALA A 368 -3.78 -3.84 -27.28
CA ALA A 368 -3.89 -2.73 -26.34
C ALA A 368 -4.50 -3.19 -25.02
N VAL A 369 -3.92 -2.74 -23.90
CA VAL A 369 -4.50 -2.92 -22.57
C VAL A 369 -5.45 -1.76 -22.30
N ALA A 370 -6.62 -2.05 -21.73
CA ALA A 370 -7.58 -1.04 -21.32
C ALA A 370 -6.94 0.01 -20.40
N ALA A 371 -7.41 1.26 -20.49
CA ALA A 371 -6.87 2.36 -19.67
C ALA A 371 -6.97 2.08 -18.15
N VAL A 372 -7.97 1.29 -17.74
CA VAL A 372 -8.16 0.83 -16.37
C VAL A 372 -8.22 -0.71 -16.38
N PRO A 373 -7.07 -1.40 -16.23
CA PRO A 373 -7.05 -2.85 -16.16
C PRO A 373 -7.64 -3.33 -14.84
N THR A 374 -8.32 -4.46 -14.88
CA THR A 374 -8.94 -5.13 -13.72
C THR A 374 -7.99 -6.10 -13.01
N GLY A 375 -6.88 -6.45 -13.66
CA GLY A 375 -5.96 -7.51 -13.24
C GLY A 375 -6.46 -8.92 -13.54
N THR A 376 -7.63 -9.07 -14.20
CA THR A 376 -8.22 -10.38 -14.53
C THR A 376 -8.75 -10.38 -15.95
N ASN A 377 -8.16 -11.21 -16.82
CA ASN A 377 -8.58 -11.38 -18.22
C ASN A 377 -8.61 -10.06 -19.04
N ASP A 378 -7.71 -9.12 -18.74
CA ASP A 378 -7.62 -7.83 -19.47
C ASP A 378 -7.09 -7.99 -20.89
N VAL A 379 -6.32 -9.05 -21.16
CA VAL A 379 -5.81 -9.41 -22.49
C VAL A 379 -5.89 -10.93 -22.66
N ASN A 380 -6.47 -11.38 -23.78
CA ASN A 380 -6.54 -12.79 -24.14
C ASN A 380 -5.61 -13.08 -25.31
N LEU A 381 -4.62 -13.94 -25.07
CA LEU A 381 -3.66 -14.38 -26.08
C LEU A 381 -4.02 -15.80 -26.54
N PRO A 382 -3.80 -16.15 -27.82
CA PRO A 382 -3.97 -17.52 -28.29
C PRO A 382 -3.04 -18.50 -27.57
N ASP A 383 -3.52 -19.72 -27.29
CA ASP A 383 -2.73 -20.80 -26.64
C ASP A 383 -1.49 -21.21 -27.45
N THR A 384 -1.46 -20.87 -28.74
CA THR A 384 -0.33 -21.08 -29.65
C THR A 384 0.71 -19.96 -29.61
N THR A 385 0.57 -18.98 -28.72
CA THR A 385 1.56 -17.89 -28.57
C THR A 385 2.86 -18.48 -28.05
N THR A 386 3.75 -18.83 -28.98
CA THR A 386 5.08 -19.38 -28.70
C THR A 386 6.13 -18.37 -29.16
N GLY A 387 6.80 -17.72 -28.22
CA GLY A 387 7.85 -16.76 -28.52
C GLY A 387 7.95 -15.64 -27.47
N PRO A 388 8.93 -14.75 -27.63
CA PRO A 388 9.01 -13.55 -26.81
C PRO A 388 7.77 -12.67 -27.04
N VAL A 389 7.03 -12.40 -25.98
CA VAL A 389 5.93 -11.46 -25.92
C VAL A 389 6.49 -10.08 -25.57
N VAL A 390 6.21 -9.10 -26.42
CA VAL A 390 6.52 -7.70 -26.13
C VAL A 390 5.43 -7.12 -25.24
N VAL A 391 5.84 -6.53 -24.12
CA VAL A 391 4.99 -5.77 -23.21
C VAL A 391 5.40 -4.31 -23.30
N GLY A 392 4.45 -3.44 -23.67
CA GLY A 392 4.64 -2.00 -23.78
C GLY A 392 4.21 -1.27 -22.52
N PHE A 393 4.92 -0.18 -22.21
CA PHE A 393 4.66 0.69 -21.07
C PHE A 393 4.52 2.15 -21.52
N GLU A 394 3.65 2.86 -20.82
CA GLU A 394 3.54 4.32 -20.88
C GLU A 394 3.72 4.91 -19.49
N THR A 395 4.42 6.03 -19.42
CA THR A 395 4.63 6.78 -18.19
C THR A 395 4.27 8.25 -18.34
N THR A 396 3.85 8.85 -17.23
CA THR A 396 3.59 10.29 -17.10
C THR A 396 4.30 10.77 -15.85
N ASN A 397 5.00 11.90 -15.94
CA ASN A 397 5.83 12.49 -14.88
C ASN A 397 6.93 11.54 -14.33
N VAL A 398 7.41 10.59 -15.13
CA VAL A 398 8.57 9.74 -14.80
C VAL A 398 9.75 10.19 -15.65
N PRO A 399 10.90 10.59 -15.06
CA PRO A 399 12.05 11.01 -15.85
C PRO A 399 12.53 9.92 -16.81
N VAL A 400 12.84 10.32 -18.05
CA VAL A 400 13.49 9.46 -19.04
C VAL A 400 14.86 8.98 -18.52
N GLY A 401 15.33 7.83 -18.99
CA GLY A 401 16.55 7.20 -18.46
C GLY A 401 16.29 6.17 -17.34
N ASN A 402 15.19 6.30 -16.60
CA ASN A 402 14.75 5.26 -15.65
C ASN A 402 14.28 4.00 -16.39
N THR A 403 14.22 2.87 -15.69
CA THR A 403 13.73 1.59 -16.23
C THR A 403 12.42 1.16 -15.57
N VAL A 404 11.70 0.26 -16.23
CA VAL A 404 10.50 -0.40 -15.70
C VAL A 404 10.85 -1.85 -15.39
N GLN A 405 10.56 -2.29 -14.17
CA GLN A 405 10.57 -3.70 -13.80
C GLN A 405 9.18 -4.28 -14.05
N LEU A 406 9.13 -5.34 -14.84
CA LEU A 406 7.95 -6.16 -15.07
C LEU A 406 8.07 -7.44 -14.25
N ARG A 407 7.13 -7.65 -13.34
CA ARG A 407 6.93 -8.91 -12.62
C ARG A 407 5.77 -9.68 -13.25
N ILE A 408 6.03 -10.91 -13.65
CA ILE A 408 5.07 -11.84 -14.27
C ILE A 408 4.70 -12.88 -13.23
N VAL A 409 3.45 -12.87 -12.78
CA VAL A 409 2.95 -13.77 -11.73
C VAL A 409 2.01 -14.79 -12.36
N PRO A 410 2.46 -16.04 -12.60
CA PRO A 410 1.56 -17.07 -13.08
C PRO A 410 0.56 -17.48 -11.98
N ALA A 411 -0.60 -18.00 -12.39
CA ALA A 411 -1.59 -18.52 -11.44
C ALA A 411 -1.05 -19.67 -10.56
N SER A 412 -0.11 -20.45 -11.09
CA SER A 412 0.67 -21.47 -10.38
C SER A 412 2.14 -21.37 -10.76
N GLY A 413 3.04 -21.60 -9.80
CA GLY A 413 4.48 -21.54 -10.04
C GLY A 413 5.15 -20.25 -9.60
N THR A 414 6.42 -20.13 -9.98
CA THR A 414 7.30 -19.06 -9.50
C THR A 414 7.17 -17.82 -10.38
N PRO A 415 7.02 -16.62 -9.80
CA PRO A 415 7.09 -15.37 -10.56
C PRO A 415 8.43 -15.22 -11.29
N SER A 416 8.42 -14.54 -12.43
CA SER A 416 9.62 -14.11 -13.14
C SER A 416 9.65 -12.60 -13.29
N GLU A 417 10.84 -12.04 -13.48
CA GLU A 417 11.05 -10.60 -13.58
C GLU A 417 11.87 -10.25 -14.81
N ALA A 418 11.58 -9.11 -15.41
CA ALA A 418 12.33 -8.55 -16.52
C ALA A 418 12.44 -7.02 -16.36
N ILE A 419 13.55 -6.45 -16.80
CA ILE A 419 13.79 -5.01 -16.75
C ILE A 419 13.79 -4.48 -18.18
N SER A 420 13.02 -3.42 -18.43
CA SER A 420 13.01 -2.75 -19.72
C SER A 420 14.33 -2.01 -19.98
N PRO A 421 14.68 -1.72 -21.25
CA PRO A 421 15.55 -0.60 -21.55
C PRO A 421 15.03 0.70 -20.93
N ALA A 422 15.88 1.73 -20.92
CA ALA A 422 15.52 3.05 -20.39
C ALA A 422 14.26 3.61 -21.07
N ILE A 423 13.42 4.28 -20.27
CA ILE A 423 12.27 5.05 -20.73
C ILE A 423 12.77 6.15 -21.68
N THR A 424 12.14 6.23 -22.85
CA THR A 424 12.39 7.24 -23.89
C THR A 424 11.20 8.18 -24.03
N GLY A 425 11.33 9.21 -24.87
CA GLY A 425 10.29 10.24 -25.05
C GLY A 425 10.56 11.45 -24.17
N THR A 426 9.58 11.86 -23.37
CA THR A 426 9.70 13.00 -22.44
C THR A 426 9.23 12.61 -21.05
N THR A 427 9.58 13.40 -20.03
CA THR A 427 9.07 13.18 -18.67
C THR A 427 7.55 13.24 -18.60
N ALA A 428 6.90 14.09 -19.40
CA ALA A 428 5.43 14.22 -19.42
C ALA A 428 4.74 13.04 -20.14
N ALA A 429 5.42 12.43 -21.11
CA ALA A 429 4.91 11.29 -21.88
C ALA A 429 6.10 10.40 -22.28
N GLY A 430 6.36 9.41 -21.44
CA GLY A 430 7.45 8.45 -21.62
C GLY A 430 6.94 7.10 -22.09
N THR A 431 7.80 6.35 -22.79
CA THR A 431 7.50 4.99 -23.25
C THR A 431 8.67 4.04 -23.01
N ALA A 432 8.36 2.78 -22.70
CA ALA A 432 9.34 1.70 -22.64
C ALA A 432 8.70 0.40 -23.11
N GLN A 433 9.50 -0.62 -23.45
CA GLN A 433 8.99 -1.95 -23.77
C GLN A 433 9.98 -3.02 -23.33
N VAL A 434 9.49 -4.21 -22.99
CA VAL A 434 10.31 -5.35 -22.62
C VAL A 434 9.82 -6.61 -23.32
N SER A 435 10.75 -7.49 -23.69
CA SER A 435 10.46 -8.77 -24.34
C SER A 435 10.60 -9.89 -23.32
N VAL A 436 9.55 -10.69 -23.12
CA VAL A 436 9.47 -11.71 -22.07
C VAL A 436 8.86 -13.01 -22.57
N THR A 437 9.11 -14.12 -21.88
CA THR A 437 8.36 -15.37 -22.10
C THR A 437 7.26 -15.46 -21.05
N LEU A 438 6.00 -15.55 -21.48
CA LEU A 438 4.88 -15.76 -20.58
C LEU A 438 4.77 -17.26 -20.23
N PRO A 439 4.59 -17.62 -18.95
CA PRO A 439 4.23 -18.99 -18.57
C PRO A 439 2.92 -19.42 -19.24
N ARG A 440 2.73 -20.74 -19.38
CA ARG A 440 1.45 -21.28 -19.86
C ARG A 440 0.32 -20.96 -18.88
N GLY A 441 -0.86 -20.67 -19.42
CA GLY A 441 -2.04 -20.29 -18.64
C GLY A 441 -2.06 -18.81 -18.25
N SER A 442 -2.97 -18.46 -17.35
CA SER A 442 -3.16 -17.07 -16.93
C SER A 442 -1.99 -16.56 -16.09
N SER A 443 -1.52 -15.36 -16.42
CA SER A 443 -0.52 -14.62 -15.63
C SER A 443 -1.03 -13.22 -15.34
N THR A 444 -0.73 -12.71 -14.14
CA THR A 444 -0.90 -11.29 -13.80
C THR A 444 0.41 -10.56 -14.05
N LEU A 445 0.35 -9.46 -14.80
CA LEU A 445 1.51 -8.61 -15.06
C LEU A 445 1.48 -7.41 -14.09
N GLN A 446 2.60 -7.18 -13.41
CA GLN A 446 2.76 -6.04 -12.51
C GLN A 446 3.96 -5.23 -12.96
N ALA A 447 3.75 -3.97 -13.29
CA ALA A 447 4.80 -3.07 -13.71
C ALA A 447 5.07 -2.04 -12.62
N THR A 448 6.33 -1.83 -12.35
CA THR A 448 6.76 -0.93 -11.28
C THR A 448 8.03 -0.22 -11.72
N THR A 449 8.18 1.04 -11.35
CA THR A 449 9.36 1.84 -11.68
C THR A 449 9.80 2.63 -10.46
N THR A 450 11.09 2.90 -10.40
CA THR A 450 11.66 3.84 -9.45
C THR A 450 11.61 5.22 -10.11
N TYR A 451 11.11 6.21 -9.38
CA TYR A 451 11.14 7.59 -9.83
C TYR A 451 11.88 8.47 -8.83
N THR A 452 12.48 9.53 -9.35
CA THR A 452 13.05 10.61 -8.56
C THR A 452 12.13 11.82 -8.64
N VAL A 453 11.59 12.27 -7.51
CA VAL A 453 10.92 13.57 -7.42
C VAL A 453 11.98 14.62 -7.14
N VAL A 454 12.16 15.58 -8.05
CA VAL A 454 12.97 16.78 -7.78
C VAL A 454 12.06 17.83 -7.18
N ILE A 455 12.21 18.09 -5.89
CA ILE A 455 11.44 19.11 -5.19
C ILE A 455 12.21 20.42 -5.33
N ALA A 456 11.92 21.15 -6.40
CA ALA A 456 12.68 22.32 -6.84
C ALA A 456 12.26 23.63 -6.15
N ALA A 457 11.28 23.61 -5.25
CA ALA A 457 10.78 24.80 -4.57
C ALA A 457 11.03 24.71 -3.06
N LEU A 458 12.28 24.92 -2.63
CA LEU A 458 12.58 25.24 -1.24
C LEU A 458 12.34 26.74 -1.03
N GLU A 459 11.08 27.17 -1.00
CA GLU A 459 10.74 28.59 -0.74
C GLU A 459 10.93 28.98 0.74
N ASP A 460 11.02 27.98 1.62
CA ASP A 460 11.26 28.15 3.04
C ASP A 460 12.77 28.26 3.35
N GLU A 461 13.21 29.48 3.71
CA GLU A 461 14.60 29.75 4.11
C GLU A 461 15.01 29.00 5.40
N ALA A 462 14.09 28.78 6.34
CA ALA A 462 14.38 28.02 7.55
C ALA A 462 14.59 26.53 7.25
N LEU A 463 13.84 25.99 6.27
CA LEU A 463 14.06 24.65 5.76
C LEU A 463 15.40 24.53 5.01
N ARG A 464 15.77 25.54 4.20
CA ARG A 464 17.08 25.60 3.51
C ARG A 464 18.24 25.53 4.49
N GLU A 465 18.18 26.25 5.61
CA GLU A 465 19.22 26.23 6.65
C GLU A 465 19.30 24.88 7.39
N LYS A 466 18.17 24.17 7.55
CA LYS A 466 18.20 22.82 8.12
C LYS A 466 18.75 21.79 7.13
N LEU A 467 18.38 21.91 5.85
CA LEU A 467 18.91 21.06 4.78
C LEU A 467 20.41 21.25 4.59
N SER A 468 20.92 22.49 4.70
CA SER A 468 22.36 22.75 4.60
C SER A 468 23.15 22.02 5.68
N ARG A 469 22.63 21.92 6.91
CA ARG A 469 23.28 21.15 8.00
C ARG A 469 23.43 19.67 7.66
N LEU A 470 22.50 19.09 6.90
CA LEU A 470 22.59 17.72 6.39
C LEU A 470 23.53 17.61 5.17
N ALA A 471 23.84 18.71 4.51
CA ALA A 471 24.75 18.83 3.37
C ALA A 471 26.09 19.50 3.74
N GLN A 472 26.61 19.25 4.95
CA GLN A 472 27.89 19.81 5.42
C GLN A 472 27.97 21.35 5.38
N ASN A 473 26.84 22.01 5.67
CA ASN A 473 26.62 23.46 5.63
C ASN A 473 26.69 24.09 4.23
N GLU A 474 26.61 23.29 3.16
CA GLU A 474 26.41 23.82 1.81
C GLU A 474 24.94 24.10 1.52
N ARG A 475 24.69 25.11 0.68
CA ARG A 475 23.33 25.48 0.32
C ARG A 475 22.72 24.43 -0.60
N VAL A 476 21.62 23.83 -0.17
CA VAL A 476 20.87 22.84 -0.96
C VAL A 476 20.00 23.55 -2.00
N GLU A 477 20.21 23.22 -3.27
CA GLU A 477 19.41 23.72 -4.40
C GLU A 477 18.20 22.82 -4.66
N LYS A 478 18.38 21.50 -4.59
CA LYS A 478 17.36 20.50 -4.93
C LYS A 478 17.36 19.35 -3.95
N VAL A 479 16.18 18.78 -3.72
CA VAL A 479 16.02 17.51 -3.05
C VAL A 479 15.45 16.50 -4.03
N GLU A 480 16.20 15.43 -4.26
CA GLU A 480 15.80 14.28 -5.05
C GLU A 480 15.27 13.19 -4.14
N VAL A 481 14.00 12.79 -4.32
CA VAL A 481 13.39 11.70 -3.56
C VAL A 481 13.22 10.49 -4.45
N THR A 482 13.96 9.42 -4.17
CA THR A 482 13.86 8.15 -4.87
C THR A 482 12.92 7.22 -4.11
N VAL A 483 11.79 6.88 -4.73
CA VAL A 483 10.89 5.84 -4.22
C VAL A 483 11.22 4.53 -4.92
N ALA A 484 11.93 3.65 -4.21
CA ALA A 484 12.34 2.36 -4.74
C ALA A 484 11.20 1.33 -4.70
N LEU A 485 11.35 0.32 -5.55
CA LEU A 485 10.49 -0.86 -5.68
C LEU A 485 10.34 -1.65 -4.37
N HIS A 486 11.43 -1.72 -3.61
CA HIS A 486 11.52 -2.40 -2.33
C HIS A 486 12.29 -1.53 -1.34
N GLY A 487 11.91 -1.63 -0.07
CA GLY A 487 12.48 -0.81 1.01
C GLY A 487 11.84 0.59 1.12
N GLY A 488 12.41 1.42 1.98
CA GLY A 488 11.95 2.79 2.23
C GLY A 488 12.39 3.77 1.14
N ALA A 489 11.74 4.94 1.09
CA ALA A 489 12.15 6.04 0.24
C ALA A 489 13.56 6.55 0.63
N ARG A 490 14.34 6.95 -0.36
CA ARG A 490 15.65 7.58 -0.18
C ARG A 490 15.60 9.02 -0.63
N ALA A 491 16.46 9.83 -0.04
CA ALA A 491 16.63 11.22 -0.42
C ALA A 491 18.08 11.48 -0.81
N ARG A 492 18.26 12.44 -1.71
CA ARG A 492 19.53 13.00 -2.11
C ARG A 492 19.43 14.52 -2.14
N LEU A 493 20.28 15.18 -1.36
CA LEU A 493 20.43 16.64 -1.42
C LEU A 493 21.42 16.97 -2.53
N ILE A 494 21.08 17.93 -3.38
CA ILE A 494 21.99 18.49 -4.38
C ILE A 494 22.26 19.94 -4.01
N THR A 495 23.53 20.28 -3.81
CA THR A 495 23.94 21.64 -3.43
C THR A 495 24.16 22.52 -4.66
N ASP A 496 24.20 23.83 -4.45
CA ASP A 496 24.53 24.83 -5.48
C ASP A 496 25.92 24.61 -6.11
N SER A 497 26.84 24.01 -5.36
CA SER A 497 28.17 23.60 -5.84
C SER A 497 28.15 22.30 -6.67
N GLY A 498 26.99 21.65 -6.78
CA GLY A 498 26.79 20.40 -7.50
C GLY A 498 27.16 19.14 -6.69
N LYS A 499 27.44 19.25 -5.39
CA LYS A 499 27.67 18.07 -4.54
C LYS A 499 26.36 17.37 -4.22
N SER A 500 26.45 16.06 -4.02
CA SER A 500 25.31 15.23 -3.65
C SER A 500 25.52 14.53 -2.31
N PHE A 501 24.47 14.49 -1.49
CA PHE A 501 24.46 13.85 -0.18
C PHE A 501 23.26 12.91 -0.08
N ASP A 502 23.51 11.61 0.03
CA ASP A 502 22.47 10.58 0.18
C ASP A 502 22.09 10.42 1.66
N LEU A 503 20.78 10.32 1.93
CA LEU A 503 20.23 10.16 3.26
C LEU A 503 18.90 9.38 3.23
N PRO A 504 18.51 8.72 4.34
CA PRO A 504 17.15 8.21 4.47
C PRO A 504 16.13 9.35 4.37
N TYR A 505 14.99 9.10 3.73
CA TYR A 505 13.94 10.12 3.59
C TYR A 505 13.42 10.60 4.95
N GLU A 506 13.41 9.73 5.96
CA GLU A 506 13.00 10.05 7.34
C GLU A 506 13.79 11.24 7.92
N ALA A 507 15.09 11.35 7.62
CA ALA A 507 15.93 12.45 8.07
C ALA A 507 15.53 13.81 7.49
N LEU A 508 14.90 13.83 6.30
CA LEU A 508 14.27 15.04 5.76
C LEU A 508 13.02 15.41 6.55
N SER A 509 12.17 14.43 6.85
CA SER A 509 10.92 14.67 7.57
C SER A 509 11.16 15.22 8.99
N GLU A 510 12.24 14.79 9.67
CA GLU A 510 12.62 15.28 10.99
C GLU A 510 12.99 16.77 11.01
N ILE A 511 13.50 17.30 9.90
CA ILE A 511 13.84 18.72 9.77
C ILE A 511 12.67 19.57 9.25
N GLY A 512 11.48 18.96 9.11
CA GLY A 512 10.28 19.64 8.64
C GLY A 512 10.19 19.73 7.12
N PHE A 513 10.93 18.90 6.38
CA PHE A 513 10.74 18.78 4.94
C PHE A 513 9.38 18.15 4.63
N LYS A 514 8.57 18.85 3.84
CA LYS A 514 7.22 18.42 3.42
C LYS A 514 7.20 18.31 1.90
N GLY A 515 7.50 17.14 1.36
CA GLY A 515 7.77 17.00 -0.07
C GLY A 515 7.54 15.63 -0.65
#